data_AF-A0A3C0P0V1-F1
#
_entry.id   AF-A0A3C0P0V1-F1
#
_cell.length_a   1.000
_cell.length_b   1.000
_cell.length_c   1.000
_cell.angle_alpha   90.00
_cell.angle_beta   90.00
_cell.angle_gamma   90.00
#
_symmetry.space_group_name_H-M   'P 1'
#
loop_
_entity.id
_entity.type
_entity.pdbx_description
1 polymer ?
#
loop_
_entity_poly.entity_id
_entity_poly.type
_entity_poly.pdbx_seq_one_letter_code
_entity_poly.pdbx_strand_id
1 'polypeptide(L)'
;DIIKVECPLDMIDIDTVGFIDHNITVNIISDGEIVAKRKLSPPKRIVNVIRCKNPRCITSIEQGLDQVFVLTDPEKEVYRCLYCEEKYSGHRNK
;
A
#
# COMPACT_ATOMS: atom_id res chain seq x y z
N ASP A 1 -6.52 16.72 -4.93
CA ASP A 1 -6.73 17.16 -3.53
C ASP A 1 -5.38 17.30 -2.80
N ILE A 2 -5.36 17.93 -1.63
CA ILE A 2 -4.16 18.07 -0.79
C ILE A 2 -4.52 17.69 0.65
N ILE A 3 -3.72 16.81 1.26
CA ILE A 3 -3.82 16.43 2.67
C ILE A 3 -2.56 16.91 3.40
N LYS A 4 -2.72 17.48 4.59
CA LYS A 4 -1.62 17.88 5.48
C LYS A 4 -1.79 17.17 6.82
N VAL A 5 -0.73 16.54 7.31
CA VAL A 5 -0.72 15.82 8.60
C VAL A 5 0.53 16.22 9.36
N GLU A 6 0.36 16.64 10.61
CA GLU A 6 1.44 16.96 11.54
C GLU A 6 1.64 15.77 12.49
N CYS A 7 2.75 15.04 12.29
CA CYS A 7 3.10 13.88 13.11
C CYS A 7 4.58 13.53 12.93
N PRO A 8 5.17 12.72 13.84
CA PRO A 8 6.47 12.11 13.64
C PRO A 8 6.52 11.28 12.35
N LEU A 9 7.66 11.27 11.65
CA LEU A 9 7.81 10.62 10.34
C LEU A 9 7.63 9.10 10.37
N ASP A 10 7.86 8.47 11.51
CA ASP A 10 7.71 7.03 11.75
C ASP A 10 6.26 6.60 11.97
N MET A 11 5.34 7.55 12.19
CA MET A 11 3.94 7.24 12.46
C MET A 11 3.10 6.96 11.19
N ILE A 12 3.63 7.29 10.01
CA ILE A 12 2.93 7.11 8.72
C ILE A 12 3.74 6.15 7.84
N ASP A 13 3.07 5.08 7.40
CA ASP A 13 3.60 4.22 6.35
C ASP A 13 3.36 4.86 4.98
N ILE A 14 4.38 5.59 4.51
CA ILE A 14 4.39 6.27 3.21
C ILE A 14 4.34 5.25 2.05
N ASP A 15 4.86 4.03 2.23
CA ASP A 15 4.90 3.03 1.17
C ASP A 15 3.51 2.48 0.86
N THR A 16 2.65 2.36 1.89
CA THR A 16 1.23 2.00 1.71
C THR A 16 0.47 3.05 0.88
N VAL A 17 0.84 4.34 0.95
CA VAL A 17 0.25 5.37 0.08
C VAL A 17 0.56 5.09 -1.39
N GLY A 18 1.76 4.57 -1.69
CA GLY A 18 2.16 4.18 -3.04
C GLY A 18 1.33 3.05 -3.65
N PHE A 19 0.62 2.26 -2.82
CA PHE A 19 -0.34 1.27 -3.31
C PHE A 19 -1.67 1.92 -3.75
N ILE A 20 -2.06 3.02 -3.11
CA ILE A 20 -3.28 3.76 -3.42
C ILE A 20 -3.07 4.53 -4.73
N ASP A 21 -2.04 5.36 -4.78
CA ASP A 21 -1.64 6.12 -5.96
C ASP A 21 -0.15 6.49 -5.90
N HIS A 22 0.61 5.98 -6.86
CA HIS A 22 2.05 6.23 -6.96
C HIS A 22 2.39 7.53 -7.71
N ASN A 23 1.40 8.26 -8.23
CA ASN A 23 1.60 9.58 -8.87
C ASN A 23 1.61 10.73 -7.84
N ILE A 24 1.18 10.47 -6.60
CA ILE A 24 1.20 11.45 -5.51
C ILE A 24 2.64 11.79 -5.12
N THR A 25 2.87 13.05 -4.80
CA THR A 25 4.14 13.52 -4.23
C THR A 25 3.97 13.77 -2.73
N VAL A 26 4.88 13.24 -1.91
CA VAL A 26 4.87 13.49 -0.46
C VAL A 26 5.96 14.51 -0.13
N ASN A 27 5.55 15.67 0.39
CA ASN A 27 6.46 16.69 0.89
C ASN A 27 6.64 16.53 2.40
N ILE A 28 7.87 16.40 2.86
CA ILE A 28 8.22 16.39 4.28
C ILE A 28 8.69 17.79 4.65
N ILE A 29 8.05 18.38 5.66
CA ILE A 29 8.31 19.74 6.13
C ILE A 29 8.80 19.66 7.58
N SER A 30 9.91 20.31 7.88
CA SER A 30 10.43 20.54 9.24
C SER A 30 10.79 22.00 9.38
N ASP A 31 10.46 22.63 10.51
CA ASP A 31 10.84 24.01 10.82
C ASP A 31 10.40 25.04 9.76
N GLY A 32 9.29 24.76 9.07
CA GLY A 32 8.74 25.62 8.02
C GLY A 32 9.38 25.43 6.64
N GLU A 33 10.38 24.55 6.50
CA GLU A 33 11.07 24.29 5.22
C GLU A 33 10.81 22.87 4.71
N ILE A 34 10.78 22.72 3.37
CA ILE A 34 10.66 21.39 2.74
C ILE A 34 12.02 20.70 2.81
N VAL A 35 12.18 19.79 3.76
CA VAL A 35 13.43 19.02 3.95
C VAL A 35 13.54 17.83 3.01
N ALA A 36 12.41 17.31 2.49
CA ALA A 36 12.43 16.25 1.49
C ALA A 36 11.18 16.23 0.60
N LYS A 37 11.33 15.72 -0.63
CA LYS A 37 10.23 15.38 -1.54
C LYS A 37 10.40 13.94 -1.98
N ARG A 38 9.45 13.08 -1.60
CA ARG A 38 9.45 11.67 -2.00
C ARG A 38 8.47 11.46 -3.15
N LYS A 39 8.99 10.89 -4.23
CA LYS A 39 8.15 10.23 -5.24
C LYS A 39 7.82 8.84 -4.72
N LEU A 40 6.57 8.45 -4.86
CA LEU A 40 6.13 7.13 -4.48
C LEU A 40 6.38 6.14 -5.62
N SER A 41 6.58 4.89 -5.24
CA SER A 41 6.61 3.76 -6.16
C SER A 41 5.64 2.71 -5.64
N PRO A 42 5.01 1.89 -6.52
CA PRO A 42 4.20 0.77 -6.08
C PRO A 42 5.00 -0.14 -5.12
N PRO A 43 4.54 -0.36 -3.87
CA PRO A 43 5.26 -1.18 -2.91
C PRO A 43 5.35 -2.64 -3.35
N LYS A 44 6.50 -3.29 -3.14
CA LYS A 44 6.66 -4.71 -3.53
C LYS A 44 5.76 -5.66 -2.72
N ARG A 45 5.40 -5.25 -1.51
CA ARG A 45 4.61 -6.03 -0.55
C ARG A 45 3.76 -5.08 0.28
N ILE A 46 2.51 -5.45 0.52
CA ILE A 46 1.59 -4.75 1.41
C ILE A 46 1.00 -5.73 2.42
N VAL A 47 0.76 -5.24 3.63
CA VAL A 47 0.30 -6.05 4.77
C VAL A 47 -0.91 -5.35 5.38
N ASN A 48 -2.04 -6.06 5.48
CA ASN A 48 -3.28 -5.58 6.09
C ASN A 48 -3.92 -4.32 5.46
N VAL A 49 -3.47 -3.93 4.26
CA VAL A 49 -4.06 -2.81 3.48
C VAL A 49 -5.32 -3.26 2.73
N ILE A 50 -5.32 -4.48 2.23
CA ILE A 50 -6.43 -5.11 1.50
C ILE A 50 -6.65 -6.53 2.00
N ARG A 51 -7.83 -7.10 1.70
CA ARG A 51 -8.20 -8.46 2.11
C ARG A 51 -8.34 -9.40 0.90
N CYS A 52 -7.92 -10.64 1.07
CA CYS A 52 -8.19 -11.70 0.09
C CYS A 52 -9.68 -12.03 0.03
N LYS A 53 -10.21 -12.13 -1.18
CA LYS A 53 -11.62 -12.46 -1.43
C LYS A 53 -11.84 -13.93 -1.77
N ASN A 54 -10.76 -14.71 -1.91
CA ASN A 54 -10.87 -16.15 -2.12
C ASN A 54 -11.36 -16.80 -0.82
N PRO A 55 -12.58 -17.39 -0.79
CA PRO A 55 -13.14 -17.98 0.43
C PRO A 55 -12.37 -19.24 0.89
N ARG A 56 -11.51 -19.81 0.02
CA ARG A 56 -10.66 -20.96 0.33
C ARG A 56 -9.25 -20.57 0.77
N CYS A 57 -8.93 -19.27 0.82
CA CYS A 57 -7.64 -18.81 1.30
C CYS A 57 -7.51 -19.01 2.81
N ILE A 58 -6.34 -19.44 3.28
CA ILE A 58 -6.08 -19.64 4.71
C ILE A 58 -6.33 -18.36 5.54
N THR A 59 -6.04 -17.19 4.98
CA THR A 59 -6.29 -15.89 5.64
C THR A 59 -7.76 -15.49 5.71
N SER A 60 -8.64 -16.20 5.01
CA SER A 60 -10.11 -16.03 5.10
C SER A 60 -10.73 -16.98 6.11
N ILE A 61 -10.01 -18.06 6.49
CA ILE A 61 -10.50 -19.14 7.35
C ILE A 61 -9.95 -18.98 8.77
N GLU A 62 -8.65 -18.77 8.91
CA GLU A 62 -7.95 -18.67 10.19
C GLU A 62 -7.87 -17.23 10.70
N GLN A 63 -8.07 -17.05 12.00
CA GLN A 63 -7.91 -15.76 12.66
C GLN A 63 -6.44 -15.48 13.00
N GLY A 64 -6.06 -14.21 13.02
CA GLY A 64 -4.71 -13.79 13.42
C GLY A 64 -3.64 -13.90 12.32
N LEU A 65 -4.02 -14.26 11.10
CA LEU A 65 -3.11 -14.21 9.94
C LEU A 65 -3.18 -12.85 9.23
N ASP A 66 -2.00 -12.30 8.93
CA ASP A 66 -1.89 -11.08 8.15
C ASP A 66 -2.35 -11.29 6.69
N GLN A 67 -3.04 -10.28 6.17
CA GLN A 67 -3.40 -10.20 4.76
C GLN A 67 -2.21 -9.65 3.97
N VAL A 68 -1.43 -10.54 3.39
CA VAL A 68 -0.20 -10.20 2.67
C VAL A 68 -0.42 -10.32 1.17
N PHE A 69 -0.10 -9.25 0.45
CA PHE A 69 -0.10 -9.21 -1.01
C PHE A 69 1.25 -8.75 -1.54
N VAL A 70 1.67 -9.33 -2.66
CA VAL A 70 2.94 -9.03 -3.32
C VAL A 70 2.70 -8.53 -4.74
N LEU A 71 3.51 -7.57 -5.17
CA LEU A 71 3.49 -7.03 -6.52
C LEU A 71 4.18 -8.01 -7.47
N THR A 72 3.40 -8.68 -8.31
CA THR A 72 3.90 -9.70 -9.25
C THR A 72 4.09 -9.17 -10.67
N ASP A 73 3.40 -8.09 -11.03
CA ASP A 73 3.55 -7.41 -12.31
C ASP A 73 3.59 -5.90 -12.04
N PRO A 74 4.78 -5.27 -11.98
CA PRO A 74 4.92 -3.83 -11.73
C PRO A 74 4.29 -2.96 -12.82
N GLU A 75 4.35 -3.36 -14.09
CA GLU A 75 3.85 -2.56 -15.21
C GLU A 75 2.32 -2.49 -15.21
N LYS A 76 1.66 -3.61 -14.88
CA LYS A 76 0.20 -3.69 -14.76
C LYS A 76 -0.30 -3.51 -13.33
N GLU A 77 0.61 -3.23 -12.41
CA GLU A 77 0.38 -3.08 -10.97
C GLU A 77 -0.42 -4.25 -10.34
N VAL A 78 -0.13 -5.48 -10.77
CA VAL A 78 -0.87 -6.66 -10.30
C VAL A 78 -0.31 -7.13 -8.98
N TYR A 79 -1.17 -7.14 -7.96
CA TYR A 79 -0.88 -7.73 -6.67
C TYR A 79 -1.57 -9.08 -6.53
N ARG A 80 -0.86 -10.04 -5.96
CA ARG A 80 -1.38 -11.38 -5.66
C ARG A 80 -1.27 -11.69 -4.18
N CYS A 81 -2.24 -12.42 -3.66
CA CYS A 81 -2.21 -12.90 -2.29
C CYS A 81 -1.03 -13.87 -2.12
N LEU A 82 -0.19 -13.64 -1.11
CA LEU A 82 1.00 -14.49 -0.84
C LEU A 82 0.63 -15.95 -0.56
N TYR A 83 -0.61 -16.23 -0.14
CA TYR A 83 -1.02 -17.55 0.32
C TYR A 83 -1.72 -18.41 -0.74
N CYS A 84 -2.56 -17.79 -1.57
CA CYS A 84 -3.37 -18.51 -2.56
C CYS A 84 -3.16 -18.04 -3.99
N GLU A 85 -2.24 -17.09 -4.21
CA GLU A 85 -1.92 -16.50 -5.52
C GLU A 85 -3.07 -15.80 -6.23
N GLU A 86 -4.22 -15.66 -5.57
CA GLU A 86 -5.39 -14.96 -6.09
C GLU A 86 -5.01 -13.52 -6.43
N LYS A 87 -5.32 -13.10 -7.66
CA LYS A 87 -5.11 -11.72 -8.11
C LYS A 87 -6.09 -10.80 -7.39
N TYR A 88 -5.58 -9.70 -6.86
CA TYR A 88 -6.45 -8.63 -6.36
C TYR A 88 -7.25 -7.99 -7.50
N SER A 89 -8.57 -7.88 -7.32
CA SER A 89 -9.52 -7.39 -8.32
C SER A 89 -10.30 -6.15 -7.89
N GLY A 90 -9.93 -5.50 -6.78
CA GLY A 90 -10.60 -4.28 -6.34
C GLY A 90 -10.32 -3.07 -7.24
N HIS A 91 -11.23 -2.10 -7.23
CA HIS A 91 -11.01 -0.82 -7.90
C HIS A 91 -9.99 0.00 -7.12
N ARG A 92 -8.93 0.42 -7.81
CA ARG A 92 -8.08 1.52 -7.39
C ARG A 92 -8.62 2.80 -8.02
N ASN A 93 -8.73 3.86 -7.24
CA ASN A 93 -8.92 5.20 -7.83
C ASN A 93 -7.59 5.53 -8.51
N LYS A 94 -7.60 5.60 -9.84
CA LYS A 94 -6.47 6.00 -10.67
C LYS A 94 -6.65 7.46 -11.10
#